data_AF-A0A1Y4UQS3-F1
#
_entry.id   AF-A0A1Y4UQS3-F1
#
_cell.length_a   1.000
_cell.length_b   1.000
_cell.length_c   1.000
_cell.angle_alpha   90.00
_cell.angle_beta   90.00
_cell.angle_gamma   90.00
#
_symmetry.space_group_name_H-M   'P 1'
#
loop_
_entity.id
_entity.type
_entity.pdbx_description
1 polymer ?
#
loop_
_entity_poly.entity_id
_entity_poly.type
_entity_poly.pdbx_seq_one_letter_code
_entity_poly.pdbx_strand_id
1 'polypeptide(L)'
;MSASREKKQRRSDPEQGLTQKQRAELREQKAAKQKTVLYTAIGVIIAILVVILLVWHSGIFQRGATALTVDGRNYNVNDVEYYFYAAMVESYSNGASFDPQTDLREQYVDEEQTQTYYDYFLEQAITDLTEVAAVENAAEEAGYTFTDEDQATVDNSIAYMKSYAAQLGASSFEGYLRSTYGKYMTVGAYEDCVRRDVLVSSYKNAYMDGLDITDDAIQTYYDEHKNDLDSFTFRSIQIDGTAPSGTDEEGNTVEPTEEESAAAMQAAKAKADEFAAAVEAAEDKEATFAELAPDYVSESSKEKYESDPDYSLTTALSGTSVSSRTYGEWMLDASRTTGDVGVVEYDTGYYVVLFQERYLDETPTADIRHILIKAELTQEDDPATEDVDESTVPTQEALDAAKAEAQSLLDEWNAGDKTAESFGALAEANSDDPGSNTNGGLYEEVYKGQMFDAFNDWIFDEARQPGDTTLIENTQSGQQGWHVVYYQGANDPVWKLDADSALRQDGLNTWLTGLTEGLEAVQGDGIKYVND
;
A
#
# COMPACT_ATOMS: atom_id res chain seq x y z
N MET A 1 89.96 49.37 34.99
CA MET A 1 89.72 48.00 34.50
C MET A 1 88.97 47.20 35.56
N SER A 2 87.92 46.49 35.15
CA SER A 2 87.35 45.28 35.78
C SER A 2 86.94 45.31 37.28
N ALA A 3 86.02 46.20 37.67
CA ALA A 3 85.36 46.15 38.99
C ALA A 3 83.83 46.39 38.90
N SER A 4 83.16 45.86 37.87
CA SER A 4 81.72 46.09 37.67
C SER A 4 80.92 44.92 37.06
N ARG A 5 81.43 43.68 37.16
CA ARG A 5 80.65 42.49 36.74
C ARG A 5 80.40 41.47 37.85
N GLU A 6 81.12 41.47 38.96
CA GLU A 6 80.89 40.52 40.07
C GLU A 6 79.79 40.93 41.07
N LYS A 7 79.21 42.13 40.96
CA LYS A 7 78.10 42.58 41.84
C LYS A 7 76.70 42.40 41.25
N LYS A 8 76.57 41.93 40.01
CA LYS A 8 75.27 41.66 39.35
C LYS A 8 74.95 40.18 39.16
N GLN A 9 75.87 39.27 39.51
CA GLN A 9 75.66 37.81 39.39
C GLN A 9 75.50 37.09 40.74
N ARG A 10 75.29 37.83 41.84
CA ARG A 10 74.89 37.29 43.17
C ARG A 10 73.48 37.72 43.60
N ARG A 11 72.59 37.97 42.65
CA ARG A 11 71.20 38.42 42.95
C ARG A 11 70.11 37.62 42.25
N SER A 12 70.43 36.43 41.76
CA SER A 12 69.44 35.56 41.13
C SER A 12 69.81 34.09 41.26
N ASP A 13 70.20 33.67 42.46
CA ASP A 13 70.05 32.26 42.85
C ASP A 13 68.89 32.21 43.85
N PRO A 14 67.70 31.71 43.45
CA PRO A 14 66.51 31.70 44.31
C PRO A 14 66.70 30.89 45.59
N GLU A 15 67.78 30.11 45.70
CA GLU A 15 68.04 29.20 46.82
C GLU A 15 69.08 29.72 47.84
N GLN A 16 69.72 30.88 47.62
CA GLN A 16 70.65 31.47 48.59
C GLN A 16 69.91 32.17 49.73
N GLY A 17 69.86 31.51 50.89
CA GLY A 17 69.19 31.99 52.12
C GLY A 17 68.18 31.00 52.70
N LEU A 18 67.86 29.92 51.98
CA LEU A 18 66.91 28.90 52.41
C LEU A 18 67.60 27.76 53.19
N THR A 19 66.99 27.35 54.30
CA THR A 19 67.45 26.22 55.13
C THR A 19 67.36 24.89 54.36
N GLN A 20 68.09 23.85 54.80
CA GLN A 20 68.11 22.53 54.12
C GLN A 20 66.70 21.96 53.90
N LYS A 21 65.78 22.20 54.85
CA LYS A 21 64.37 21.81 54.77
C LYS A 21 63.62 22.57 53.68
N GLN A 22 63.85 23.87 53.56
CA GLN A 22 63.18 24.71 52.56
C GLN A 22 63.65 24.43 51.11
N ARG A 23 64.89 23.99 50.89
CA ARG A 23 65.34 23.54 49.55
C ARG A 23 64.76 22.17 49.16
N ALA A 24 64.58 21.28 50.13
CA ALA A 24 63.88 20.01 49.90
C ALA A 24 62.40 20.27 49.54
N GLU A 25 61.71 21.13 50.29
CA GLU A 25 60.34 21.57 50.00
C GLU A 25 60.24 22.28 48.63
N LEU A 26 61.22 23.08 48.22
CA LEU A 26 61.20 23.75 46.92
C LEU A 26 61.44 22.79 45.74
N ARG A 27 62.31 21.78 45.92
CA ARG A 27 62.52 20.70 44.93
C ARG A 27 61.31 19.78 44.85
N GLU A 28 60.69 19.47 45.98
CA GLU A 28 59.47 18.68 46.08
C GLU A 28 58.29 19.44 45.46
N GLN A 29 58.17 20.75 45.69
CA GLN A 29 57.18 21.60 45.02
C GLN A 29 57.43 21.74 43.51
N LYS A 30 58.69 21.83 43.06
CA LYS A 30 59.02 21.86 41.62
C LYS A 30 58.74 20.50 40.96
N ALA A 31 59.10 19.40 41.61
CA ALA A 31 58.82 18.04 41.13
C ALA A 31 57.31 17.73 41.15
N ALA A 32 56.60 18.19 42.18
CA ALA A 32 55.14 18.10 42.26
C ALA A 32 54.49 18.94 41.15
N LYS A 33 54.91 20.19 40.93
CA LYS A 33 54.42 21.01 39.82
C LYS A 33 54.71 20.40 38.45
N GLN A 34 55.90 19.83 38.23
CA GLN A 34 56.23 19.14 36.98
C GLN A 34 55.40 17.86 36.78
N LYS A 35 55.17 17.08 37.84
CA LYS A 35 54.27 15.92 37.80
C LYS A 35 52.83 16.35 37.55
N THR A 36 52.33 17.38 38.23
CA THR A 36 50.98 17.93 38.01
C THR A 36 50.82 18.41 36.56
N VAL A 37 51.76 19.19 36.02
CA VAL A 37 51.71 19.64 34.61
C VAL A 37 51.74 18.46 33.64
N LEU A 38 52.58 17.45 33.87
CA LEU A 38 52.65 16.25 33.03
C LEU A 38 51.35 15.43 33.08
N TYR A 39 50.79 15.18 34.27
CA TYR A 39 49.55 14.42 34.43
C TYR A 39 48.33 15.19 33.92
N THR A 40 48.30 16.52 34.03
CA THR A 40 47.26 17.36 33.42
C THR A 40 47.35 17.35 31.90
N ALA A 41 48.55 17.42 31.32
CA ALA A 41 48.74 17.34 29.86
C ALA A 41 48.32 15.97 29.30
N ILE A 42 48.69 14.87 29.96
CA ILE A 42 48.27 13.52 29.59
C ILE A 42 46.75 13.36 29.72
N GLY A 43 46.14 13.89 30.79
CA GLY A 43 44.69 13.88 30.99
C GLY A 43 43.93 14.64 29.89
N VAL A 44 44.44 15.78 29.44
CA VAL A 44 43.85 16.55 28.32
C VAL A 44 43.98 15.80 27.00
N ILE A 45 45.12 15.16 26.72
CA ILE A 45 45.30 14.36 25.50
C ILE A 45 44.36 13.15 25.49
N ILE A 46 44.21 12.45 26.62
CA ILE A 46 43.27 11.33 26.75
C ILE A 46 41.83 11.82 26.58
N ALA A 47 41.45 12.96 27.17
CA ALA A 47 40.12 13.52 26.99
C ALA A 47 39.83 13.90 25.53
N ILE A 48 40.81 14.47 24.81
CA ILE A 48 40.70 14.77 23.38
C ILE A 48 40.58 13.47 22.56
N LEU A 49 41.37 12.44 22.87
CA LEU A 49 41.27 11.13 22.21
C LEU A 49 39.93 10.45 22.49
N VAL A 50 39.38 10.56 23.69
CA VAL A 50 38.04 10.06 24.03
C VAL A 50 36.97 10.84 23.27
N VAL A 51 37.08 12.17 23.15
CA VAL A 51 36.14 12.96 22.33
C VAL A 51 36.26 12.60 20.84
N ILE A 52 37.47 12.42 20.30
CA ILE A 52 37.69 11.97 18.92
C ILE A 52 37.11 10.57 18.71
N LEU A 53 37.32 9.64 19.65
CA LEU A 53 36.75 8.29 19.60
C LEU A 53 35.22 8.31 19.74
N LEU A 54 34.64 9.19 20.56
CA LEU A 54 33.19 9.36 20.67
C LEU A 54 32.59 9.98 19.41
N VAL A 55 33.30 10.92 18.76
CA VAL A 55 32.90 11.50 17.47
C VAL A 55 33.09 10.52 16.31
N TRP A 56 34.09 9.64 16.37
CA TRP A 56 34.28 8.58 15.39
C TRP A 56 33.23 7.46 15.58
N HIS A 57 32.99 7.04 16.83
CA HIS A 57 31.99 6.04 17.18
C HIS A 57 30.56 6.56 17.00
N SER A 58 30.32 7.87 17.02
CA SER A 58 28.99 8.44 16.70
C SER A 58 28.66 8.41 15.22
N GLY A 59 29.61 8.08 14.35
CA GLY A 59 29.38 7.95 12.91
C GLY A 59 29.17 9.29 12.18
N ILE A 60 29.45 10.43 12.81
CA ILE A 60 29.10 11.77 12.29
C ILE A 60 29.76 12.06 10.93
N PHE A 61 30.99 11.59 10.71
CA PHE A 61 31.69 11.79 9.45
C PHE A 61 31.23 10.81 8.36
N GLN A 62 30.85 9.59 8.74
CA GLN A 62 30.37 8.56 7.83
C GLN A 62 28.97 8.92 7.31
N ARG A 63 28.04 9.27 8.20
CA ARG A 63 26.67 9.64 7.83
C ARG A 63 26.55 10.95 7.05
N GLY A 64 27.49 11.87 7.23
CA GLY A 64 27.53 13.15 6.53
C GLY A 64 28.32 13.13 5.22
N ALA A 65 28.90 11.98 4.85
CA ALA A 65 29.60 11.83 3.58
C ALA A 65 28.59 11.70 2.44
N THR A 66 28.85 12.39 1.33
CA THR A 66 28.11 12.19 0.09
C THR A 66 28.33 10.77 -0.41
N ALA A 67 27.24 10.01 -0.50
CA ALA A 67 27.22 8.65 -1.03
C ALA A 67 26.83 8.64 -2.51
N LEU A 68 25.93 9.54 -2.93
CA LEU A 68 25.49 9.66 -4.30
C LEU A 68 25.34 11.13 -4.70
N THR A 69 25.70 11.47 -5.94
CA THR A 69 25.41 12.77 -6.55
C THR A 69 24.66 12.54 -7.85
N VAL A 70 23.50 13.18 -8.00
CA VAL A 70 22.70 13.15 -9.24
C VAL A 70 22.30 14.57 -9.59
N ASP A 71 22.59 15.02 -10.80
CA ASP A 71 22.16 16.33 -11.33
C ASP A 71 22.34 17.51 -10.35
N GLY A 72 23.52 17.57 -9.72
CA GLY A 72 23.87 18.62 -8.76
C GLY A 72 23.31 18.44 -7.34
N ARG A 73 22.44 17.46 -7.09
CA ARG A 73 21.97 17.06 -5.77
C ARG A 73 22.90 16.04 -5.14
N ASN A 74 23.12 16.15 -3.83
CA ASN A 74 23.97 15.24 -3.06
C ASN A 74 23.14 14.50 -2.03
N TYR A 75 23.17 13.18 -2.08
CA TYR A 75 22.57 12.27 -1.12
C TYR A 75 23.67 11.69 -0.24
N ASN A 76 23.41 11.67 1.07
CA ASN A 76 24.34 11.13 2.05
C ASN A 76 24.07 9.63 2.28
N VAL A 77 24.83 9.00 3.17
CA VAL A 77 24.71 7.56 3.45
C VAL A 77 23.31 7.18 3.93
N ASN A 78 22.69 8.00 4.80
CA ASN A 78 21.36 7.70 5.33
C ASN A 78 20.29 7.79 4.24
N ASP A 79 20.43 8.70 3.27
CA ASP A 79 19.51 8.76 2.13
C ASP A 79 19.60 7.46 1.31
N VAL A 80 20.81 7.02 0.94
CA VAL A 80 20.98 5.80 0.15
C VAL A 80 20.53 4.55 0.91
N GLU A 81 20.79 4.46 2.22
CA GLU A 81 20.30 3.36 3.05
C GLU A 81 18.76 3.28 3.11
N TYR A 82 18.08 4.43 3.08
CA TYR A 82 16.63 4.48 3.08
C TYR A 82 16.06 3.79 1.83
N TYR A 83 16.53 4.17 0.64
CA TYR A 83 16.09 3.58 -0.63
C TYR A 83 16.63 2.15 -0.82
N PHE A 84 17.82 1.84 -0.31
CA PHE A 84 18.35 0.47 -0.29
C PHE A 84 17.43 -0.47 0.51
N TYR A 85 16.98 -0.03 1.69
CA TYR A 85 16.03 -0.80 2.49
C TYR A 85 14.68 -0.96 1.78
N ALA A 86 14.19 0.07 1.10
CA ALA A 86 12.96 0.00 0.31
C ALA A 86 13.07 -1.07 -0.80
N ALA A 87 14.16 -1.06 -1.59
CA ALA A 87 14.43 -2.07 -2.62
C ALA A 87 14.53 -3.50 -2.04
N MET A 88 15.14 -3.64 -0.86
CA MET A 88 15.21 -4.92 -0.16
C MET A 88 13.82 -5.44 0.24
N VAL A 89 12.96 -4.59 0.79
CA VAL A 89 11.59 -4.95 1.18
C VAL A 89 10.75 -5.31 -0.04
N GLU A 90 10.85 -4.52 -1.12
CA GLU A 90 10.14 -4.81 -2.37
C GLU A 90 10.54 -6.17 -2.95
N SER A 91 11.84 -6.46 -3.01
CA SER A 91 12.33 -7.75 -3.50
C SER A 91 11.80 -8.91 -2.65
N TYR A 92 11.77 -8.76 -1.33
CA TYR A 92 11.23 -9.76 -0.42
C TYR A 92 9.72 -9.97 -0.64
N SER A 93 8.95 -8.89 -0.80
CA SER A 93 7.52 -8.95 -1.13
C SER A 93 7.25 -9.64 -2.45
N ASN A 94 8.15 -9.50 -3.42
CA ASN A 94 8.11 -10.18 -4.72
C ASN A 94 8.62 -11.62 -4.69
N GLY A 95 8.87 -12.18 -3.50
CA GLY A 95 9.19 -13.60 -3.30
C GLY A 95 10.68 -13.94 -3.34
N ALA A 96 11.58 -12.95 -3.27
CA ALA A 96 13.01 -13.23 -3.16
C ALA A 96 13.35 -14.00 -1.87
N SER A 97 14.29 -14.93 -1.97
CA SER A 97 14.59 -15.90 -0.91
C SER A 97 15.91 -15.63 -0.16
N PHE A 98 16.36 -14.37 -0.11
CA PHE A 98 17.58 -14.02 0.63
C PHE A 98 17.33 -13.99 2.15
N ASP A 99 18.38 -14.27 2.93
CA ASP A 99 18.37 -14.11 4.38
C ASP A 99 18.86 -12.68 4.72
N PRO A 100 17.99 -11.80 5.26
CA PRO A 100 18.35 -10.44 5.62
C PRO A 100 19.32 -10.36 6.83
N GLN A 101 19.59 -11.47 7.51
CA GLN A 101 20.53 -11.53 8.64
C GLN A 101 21.94 -11.96 8.23
N THR A 102 22.14 -12.39 6.98
CA THR A 102 23.46 -12.72 6.43
C THR A 102 23.95 -11.64 5.48
N ASP A 103 25.28 -11.56 5.28
CA ASP A 103 25.87 -10.53 4.41
C ASP A 103 25.31 -10.65 2.99
N LEU A 104 24.64 -9.60 2.52
CA LEU A 104 24.02 -9.54 1.20
C LEU A 104 25.05 -9.56 0.07
N ARG A 105 26.33 -9.31 0.37
CA ARG A 105 27.45 -9.44 -0.58
C ARG A 105 27.90 -10.89 -0.80
N GLU A 106 27.40 -11.81 0.02
CA GLU A 106 27.67 -13.26 -0.10
C GLU A 106 26.45 -14.05 -0.63
N GLN A 107 25.36 -13.35 -0.94
CA GLN A 107 24.12 -13.91 -1.46
C GLN A 107 23.85 -13.37 -2.86
N TYR A 108 23.28 -14.18 -3.74
CA TYR A 108 23.14 -13.87 -5.17
C TYR A 108 21.69 -13.96 -5.62
N VAL A 109 21.30 -13.06 -6.53
CA VAL A 109 19.95 -13.01 -7.11
C VAL A 109 19.69 -14.18 -8.07
N ASP A 110 20.76 -14.81 -8.56
CA ASP A 110 20.73 -15.86 -9.56
C ASP A 110 21.67 -17.03 -9.22
N GLU A 111 21.39 -18.21 -9.77
CA GLU A 111 22.19 -19.43 -9.54
C GLU A 111 23.61 -19.35 -10.14
N GLU A 112 23.79 -18.54 -11.19
CA GLU A 112 25.07 -18.33 -11.88
C GLU A 112 26.00 -17.37 -11.10
N GLN A 113 25.50 -16.79 -9.99
CA GLN A 113 26.20 -15.85 -9.11
C GLN A 113 26.71 -14.61 -9.86
N THR A 114 25.90 -14.07 -10.76
CA THR A 114 26.29 -12.92 -11.58
C THR A 114 26.14 -11.58 -10.87
N GLN A 115 25.18 -11.46 -9.93
CA GLN A 115 24.95 -10.25 -9.16
C GLN A 115 24.62 -10.59 -7.70
N THR A 116 25.24 -9.88 -6.76
CA THR A 116 24.91 -10.04 -5.35
C THR A 116 23.61 -9.30 -5.02
N TYR A 117 22.88 -9.74 -3.99
CA TYR A 117 21.71 -8.99 -3.51
C TYR A 117 22.08 -7.57 -3.06
N TYR A 118 23.29 -7.39 -2.50
CA TYR A 118 23.80 -6.05 -2.17
C TYR A 118 23.89 -5.16 -3.41
N ASP A 119 24.53 -5.65 -4.47
CA ASP A 119 24.70 -4.87 -5.70
C ASP A 119 23.35 -4.57 -6.36
N TYR A 120 22.44 -5.55 -6.39
CA TYR A 120 21.08 -5.38 -6.91
C TYR A 120 20.30 -4.29 -6.16
N PHE A 121 20.25 -4.34 -4.82
CA PHE A 121 19.55 -3.32 -4.02
C PHE A 121 20.21 -1.95 -4.11
N LEU A 122 21.54 -1.89 -4.21
CA LEU A 122 22.26 -0.63 -4.39
C LEU A 122 21.96 -0.02 -5.77
N GLU A 123 21.91 -0.82 -6.83
CA GLU A 123 21.53 -0.39 -8.18
C GLU A 123 20.09 0.14 -8.21
N GLN A 124 19.15 -0.55 -7.54
CA GLN A 124 17.77 -0.09 -7.43
C GLN A 124 17.69 1.23 -6.65
N ALA A 125 18.35 1.33 -5.50
CA ALA A 125 18.39 2.56 -4.71
C ALA A 125 18.98 3.75 -5.48
N ILE A 126 20.01 3.51 -6.31
CA ILE A 126 20.59 4.53 -7.19
C ILE A 126 19.60 4.94 -8.28
N THR A 127 18.84 4.00 -8.84
CA THR A 127 17.81 4.26 -9.84
C THR A 127 16.69 5.12 -9.24
N ASP A 128 16.17 4.73 -8.08
CA ASP A 128 15.12 5.48 -7.38
C ASP A 128 15.59 6.88 -7.01
N LEU A 129 16.80 7.01 -6.45
CA LEU A 129 17.39 8.31 -6.12
C LEU A 129 17.65 9.19 -7.34
N THR A 130 17.87 8.58 -8.51
CA THR A 130 18.04 9.33 -9.76
C THR A 130 16.72 9.96 -10.20
N GLU A 131 15.64 9.19 -10.14
CA GLU A 131 14.30 9.71 -10.41
C GLU A 131 13.89 10.77 -9.38
N VAL A 132 14.11 10.49 -8.09
CA VAL A 132 13.86 11.43 -6.98
C VAL A 132 14.59 12.75 -7.22
N ALA A 133 15.87 12.72 -7.60
CA ALA A 133 16.62 13.93 -7.89
C ALA A 133 16.01 14.75 -9.04
N ALA A 134 15.59 14.06 -10.10
CA ALA A 134 14.98 14.69 -11.27
C ALA A 134 13.64 15.34 -10.90
N VAL A 135 12.80 14.65 -10.12
CA VAL A 135 11.50 15.15 -9.65
C VAL A 135 11.67 16.30 -8.67
N GLU A 136 12.61 16.23 -7.73
CA GLU A 136 12.90 17.33 -6.80
C GLU A 136 13.41 18.58 -7.55
N ASN A 137 14.27 18.41 -8.56
CA ASN A 137 14.72 19.51 -9.43
C ASN A 137 13.54 20.12 -10.22
N ALA A 138 12.67 19.30 -10.80
CA ALA A 138 11.49 19.76 -11.51
C ALA A 138 10.50 20.50 -10.58
N ALA A 139 10.29 20.00 -9.36
CA ALA A 139 9.47 20.65 -8.34
C ALA A 139 10.03 22.02 -7.96
N GLU A 140 11.35 22.13 -7.77
CA GLU A 140 12.02 23.39 -7.47
C GLU A 140 11.93 24.39 -8.64
N GLU A 141 12.12 23.93 -9.88
CA GLU A 141 11.98 24.76 -11.09
C GLU A 141 10.54 25.26 -11.28
N ALA A 142 9.55 24.41 -11.02
CA ALA A 142 8.14 24.76 -11.06
C ALA A 142 7.68 25.65 -9.89
N GLY A 143 8.52 25.81 -8.87
CA GLY A 143 8.18 26.56 -7.65
C GLY A 143 7.09 25.87 -6.82
N TYR A 144 7.02 24.53 -6.86
CA TYR A 144 6.08 23.75 -6.06
C TYR A 144 6.32 24.00 -4.57
N THR A 145 5.23 24.18 -3.82
CA THR A 145 5.30 24.51 -2.39
C THR A 145 4.75 23.34 -1.59
N PHE A 146 5.59 22.80 -0.70
CA PHE A 146 5.20 21.77 0.26
C PHE A 146 4.09 22.31 1.19
N THR A 147 2.95 21.63 1.21
CA THR A 147 1.73 22.11 1.84
C THR A 147 1.61 21.70 3.31
N ASP A 148 0.60 22.23 4.02
CA ASP A 148 0.27 21.78 5.38
C ASP A 148 -0.28 20.34 5.38
N GLU A 149 -0.95 19.92 4.30
CA GLU A 149 -1.43 18.54 4.10
C GLU A 149 -0.27 17.57 3.88
N ASP A 150 0.71 17.95 3.06
CA ASP A 150 1.96 17.19 2.89
C ASP A 150 2.65 17.00 4.26
N GLN A 151 2.67 18.05 5.10
CA GLN A 151 3.25 17.95 6.44
C GLN A 151 2.44 17.04 7.36
N ALA A 152 1.11 17.06 7.28
CA ALA A 152 0.27 16.13 8.02
C ALA A 152 0.54 14.67 7.63
N THR A 153 0.74 14.40 6.33
CA THR A 153 1.14 13.07 5.84
C THR A 153 2.48 12.62 6.42
N VAL A 154 3.49 13.49 6.43
CA VAL A 154 4.78 13.21 7.08
C VAL A 154 4.61 12.87 8.56
N ASP A 155 3.87 13.71 9.29
CA ASP A 155 3.66 13.56 10.73
C ASP A 155 2.93 12.24 11.06
N ASN A 156 1.92 11.89 10.26
CA ASN A 156 1.17 10.65 10.38
C ASN A 156 2.05 9.42 10.10
N SER A 157 2.86 9.43 9.04
CA SER A 157 3.79 8.34 8.73
C SER A 157 4.81 8.12 9.85
N ILE A 158 5.36 9.21 10.41
CA ILE A 158 6.29 9.12 11.55
C ILE A 158 5.58 8.58 12.80
N ALA A 159 4.35 9.03 13.08
CA ALA A 159 3.56 8.57 14.24
C ALA A 159 3.21 7.08 14.13
N TYR A 160 2.83 6.62 12.93
CA TYR A 160 2.60 5.22 12.62
C TYR A 160 3.87 4.39 12.88
N MET A 161 5.01 4.82 12.34
CA MET A 161 6.28 4.10 12.49
C MET A 161 6.78 4.04 13.94
N LYS A 162 6.55 5.10 14.73
CA LYS A 162 6.81 5.06 16.18
C LYS A 162 5.94 4.04 16.90
N SER A 163 4.66 3.98 16.53
CA SER A 163 3.69 3.03 17.12
C SER A 163 4.04 1.59 16.74
N TYR A 164 4.38 1.35 15.48
CA TYR A 164 4.84 0.06 14.98
C TYR A 164 6.12 -0.41 15.67
N ALA A 165 7.14 0.46 15.81
CA ALA A 165 8.36 0.16 16.53
C ALA A 165 8.09 -0.22 18.00
N ALA A 166 7.15 0.48 18.66
CA ALA A 166 6.75 0.17 20.04
C ALA A 166 6.04 -1.21 20.14
N GLN A 167 5.18 -1.53 19.16
CA GLN A 167 4.49 -2.82 19.09
C GLN A 167 5.49 -3.98 18.91
N LEU A 168 6.55 -3.79 18.14
CA LEU A 168 7.65 -4.74 17.99
C LEU A 168 8.58 -4.83 19.23
N GLY A 169 8.31 -4.04 20.28
CA GLY A 169 9.09 -4.07 21.52
C GLY A 169 10.45 -3.36 21.43
N ALA A 170 10.64 -2.46 20.46
CA ALA A 170 11.86 -1.69 20.35
C ALA A 170 12.07 -0.80 21.59
N SER A 171 13.31 -0.77 22.10
CA SER A 171 13.67 0.01 23.30
C SER A 171 13.66 1.52 23.07
N SER A 172 13.80 1.96 21.82
CA SER A 172 13.69 3.36 21.39
C SER A 172 13.43 3.42 19.88
N PHE A 173 12.78 4.48 19.41
CA PHE A 173 12.54 4.69 17.97
C PHE A 173 13.86 4.83 17.19
N GLU A 174 14.83 5.59 17.71
CA GLU A 174 16.16 5.69 17.07
C GLU A 174 16.88 4.35 16.99
N GLY A 175 16.77 3.50 18.03
CA GLY A 175 17.32 2.15 18.02
C GLY A 175 16.70 1.27 16.94
N TYR A 176 15.37 1.36 16.79
CA TYR A 176 14.64 0.68 15.72
C TYR A 176 15.05 1.16 14.31
N LEU A 177 15.16 2.48 14.11
CA LEU A 177 15.61 3.03 12.83
C LEU A 177 17.01 2.54 12.47
N ARG A 178 17.93 2.48 13.43
CA ARG A 178 19.30 1.99 13.21
C ARG A 178 19.38 0.49 12.90
N SER A 179 18.48 -0.32 13.46
CA SER A 179 18.44 -1.75 13.13
C SER A 179 17.78 -2.02 11.78
N THR A 180 16.95 -1.10 11.30
CA THR A 180 16.15 -1.26 10.08
C THR A 180 16.86 -0.65 8.86
N TYR A 181 17.23 0.62 8.94
CA TYR A 181 17.81 1.41 7.84
C TYR A 181 19.33 1.59 7.98
N GLY A 182 20.00 0.72 8.75
CA GLY A 182 21.44 0.79 8.92
C GLY A 182 21.92 1.66 10.10
N LYS A 183 23.12 1.33 10.59
CA LYS A 183 23.67 1.77 11.89
C LYS A 183 23.80 3.29 12.05
N TYR A 184 23.79 4.05 10.96
CA TYR A 184 24.00 5.50 10.95
C TYR A 184 22.71 6.33 10.90
N MET A 185 21.56 5.68 10.68
CA MET A 185 20.26 6.34 10.63
C MET A 185 19.95 7.09 11.92
N THR A 186 19.36 8.28 11.78
CA THR A 186 18.88 9.11 12.89
C THR A 186 17.41 9.44 12.68
N VAL A 187 16.73 9.85 13.74
CA VAL A 187 15.34 10.32 13.63
C VAL A 187 15.23 11.46 12.61
N GLY A 188 16.10 12.48 12.68
CA GLY A 188 16.05 13.60 11.73
C GLY A 188 16.35 13.20 10.28
N ALA A 189 17.30 12.30 10.03
CA ALA A 189 17.58 11.84 8.66
C ALA A 189 16.42 11.01 8.10
N TYR A 190 15.77 10.21 8.94
CA TYR A 190 14.56 9.48 8.57
C TYR A 190 13.40 10.43 8.25
N GLU A 191 13.20 11.46 9.09
CA GLU A 191 12.20 12.51 8.84
C GLU A 191 12.46 13.25 7.52
N ASP A 192 13.73 13.55 7.21
CA ASP A 192 14.13 14.17 5.94
C ASP A 192 13.81 13.26 4.74
N CYS A 193 14.03 11.94 4.86
CA CYS A 193 13.68 10.96 3.80
C CYS A 193 12.16 10.87 3.59
N VAL A 194 11.39 10.70 4.66
CA VAL A 194 9.92 10.66 4.58
C VAL A 194 9.36 11.94 3.98
N ARG A 195 9.91 13.09 4.36
CA ARG A 195 9.51 14.39 3.78
C ARG A 195 9.84 14.46 2.28
N ARG A 196 10.96 13.89 1.85
CA ARG A 196 11.33 13.81 0.43
C ARG A 196 10.35 12.94 -0.35
N ASP A 197 10.00 11.77 0.17
CA ASP A 197 9.06 10.88 -0.50
C ASP A 197 7.69 11.54 -0.65
N VAL A 198 7.20 12.22 0.39
CA VAL A 198 5.95 12.99 0.31
C VAL A 198 6.04 14.13 -0.70
N LEU A 199 7.16 14.88 -0.74
CA LEU A 199 7.35 15.94 -1.75
C LEU A 199 7.28 15.36 -3.18
N VAL A 200 7.99 14.25 -3.41
CA VAL A 200 8.05 13.59 -4.72
C VAL A 200 6.69 13.05 -5.12
N SER A 201 5.99 12.35 -4.23
CA SER A 201 4.66 11.81 -4.52
C SER A 201 3.63 12.92 -4.75
N SER A 202 3.57 13.93 -3.88
CA SER A 202 2.63 15.04 -4.02
C SER A 202 2.88 15.84 -5.30
N TYR A 203 4.14 16.06 -5.69
CA TYR A 203 4.42 16.77 -6.94
C TYR A 203 4.11 15.92 -8.19
N LYS A 204 4.36 14.60 -8.17
CA LYS A 204 3.92 13.69 -9.24
C LYS A 204 2.40 13.70 -9.40
N ASN A 205 1.66 13.68 -8.28
CA ASN A 205 0.20 13.79 -8.30
C ASN A 205 -0.24 15.15 -8.86
N ALA A 206 0.32 16.26 -8.38
CA ALA A 206 0.03 17.59 -8.91
C ALA A 206 0.36 17.73 -10.41
N TYR A 207 1.40 17.02 -10.90
CA TYR A 207 1.69 16.93 -12.32
C TYR A 207 0.59 16.17 -13.08
N MET A 208 0.18 14.99 -12.59
CA MET A 208 -0.90 14.20 -13.20
C MET A 208 -2.22 14.96 -13.22
N ASP A 209 -2.60 15.62 -12.13
CA ASP A 209 -3.81 16.45 -12.03
C ASP A 209 -3.78 17.62 -13.02
N GLY A 210 -2.58 18.14 -13.30
CA GLY A 210 -2.34 19.20 -14.26
C GLY A 210 -2.36 18.77 -15.72
N LEU A 211 -2.46 17.47 -16.02
CA LEU A 211 -2.54 16.97 -17.40
C LEU A 211 -3.92 17.29 -18.01
N ASP A 212 -3.90 17.88 -19.20
CA ASP A 212 -5.08 18.18 -20.01
C ASP A 212 -5.47 16.94 -20.82
N ILE A 213 -6.25 16.05 -20.20
CA ILE A 213 -6.80 14.86 -20.86
C ILE A 213 -8.12 15.23 -21.54
N THR A 214 -8.10 15.23 -22.87
CA THR A 214 -9.28 15.58 -23.69
C THR A 214 -10.18 14.37 -23.92
N ASP A 215 -11.48 14.59 -24.10
CA ASP A 215 -12.43 13.52 -24.51
C ASP A 215 -11.99 12.79 -25.79
N ASP A 216 -11.34 13.49 -26.75
CA ASP A 216 -10.79 12.88 -27.97
C ASP A 216 -9.66 11.88 -27.68
N ALA A 217 -8.84 12.15 -26.66
CA ALA A 217 -7.76 11.26 -26.21
C ALA A 217 -8.33 10.02 -25.52
N ILE A 218 -9.32 10.22 -24.64
CA ILE A 218 -10.09 9.14 -23.99
C ILE A 218 -10.74 8.24 -25.04
N GLN A 219 -11.39 8.83 -26.05
CA GLN A 219 -12.02 8.07 -27.12
C GLN A 219 -11.00 7.28 -27.96
N THR A 220 -9.85 7.87 -28.24
CA THR A 220 -8.74 7.18 -28.94
C THR A 220 -8.23 6.00 -28.12
N TYR A 221 -8.00 6.21 -26.82
CA TYR A 221 -7.57 5.15 -25.90
C TYR A 221 -8.61 4.02 -25.87
N TYR A 222 -9.89 4.34 -25.76
CA TYR A 222 -10.97 3.35 -25.81
C TYR A 222 -10.96 2.54 -27.11
N ASP A 223 -10.82 3.20 -28.26
CA ASP A 223 -10.82 2.51 -29.55
C ASP A 223 -9.68 1.50 -29.69
N GLU A 224 -8.54 1.74 -29.03
CA GLU A 224 -7.36 0.87 -28.99
C GLU A 224 -7.46 -0.23 -27.92
N HIS A 225 -8.25 0.00 -26.84
CA HIS A 225 -8.31 -0.85 -25.65
C HIS A 225 -9.72 -1.43 -25.36
N LYS A 226 -10.56 -1.58 -26.38
CA LYS A 226 -11.93 -2.14 -26.22
C LYS A 226 -11.98 -3.47 -25.49
N ASN A 227 -10.97 -4.32 -25.66
CA ASN A 227 -10.93 -5.62 -24.99
C ASN A 227 -10.74 -5.53 -23.48
N ASP A 228 -10.21 -4.40 -22.99
CA ASP A 228 -9.95 -4.18 -21.58
C ASP A 228 -11.12 -3.42 -20.93
N LEU A 229 -11.69 -2.47 -21.68
CA LEU A 229 -12.68 -1.50 -21.19
C LEU A 229 -14.16 -1.88 -21.44
N ASP A 230 -14.46 -2.71 -22.44
CA ASP A 230 -15.84 -3.16 -22.64
C ASP A 230 -16.28 -4.07 -21.47
N SER A 231 -17.56 -3.99 -21.14
CA SER A 231 -18.23 -4.83 -20.16
C SER A 231 -18.88 -6.04 -20.83
N PHE A 232 -18.94 -7.15 -20.10
CA PHE A 232 -19.48 -8.41 -20.57
C PHE A 232 -20.61 -8.90 -19.67
N THR A 233 -21.68 -9.37 -20.31
CA THR A 233 -22.77 -10.11 -19.66
C THR A 233 -22.79 -11.52 -20.24
N PHE A 234 -22.78 -12.53 -19.38
CA PHE A 234 -22.75 -13.93 -19.77
C PHE A 234 -23.22 -14.85 -18.64
N ARG A 235 -23.54 -16.09 -18.98
CA ARG A 235 -23.70 -17.16 -17.98
C ARG A 235 -22.55 -18.13 -18.03
N SER A 236 -22.15 -18.67 -16.87
CA SER A 236 -21.15 -19.74 -16.81
C SER A 236 -21.48 -20.76 -15.73
N ILE A 237 -21.11 -22.02 -15.97
CA ILE A 237 -21.03 -23.07 -14.95
C ILE A 237 -19.68 -23.76 -15.00
N GLN A 238 -19.27 -24.34 -13.87
CA GLN A 238 -18.11 -25.21 -13.76
C GLN A 238 -18.57 -26.67 -13.64
N ILE A 239 -18.04 -27.53 -14.50
CA ILE A 239 -18.25 -28.97 -14.47
C ILE A 239 -16.97 -29.62 -13.99
N ASP A 240 -17.06 -30.21 -12.81
CA ASP A 240 -15.94 -30.84 -12.13
C ASP A 240 -15.49 -32.12 -12.84
N GLY A 241 -14.20 -32.18 -13.13
CA GLY A 241 -13.49 -33.32 -13.72
C GLY A 241 -12.51 -33.96 -12.75
N THR A 242 -12.55 -33.63 -11.45
CA THR A 242 -11.70 -34.30 -10.47
C THR A 242 -12.09 -35.76 -10.28
N ALA A 243 -11.09 -36.64 -10.25
CA ALA A 243 -11.30 -38.02 -9.86
C ALA A 243 -11.45 -38.11 -8.34
N PRO A 244 -12.37 -38.94 -7.82
CA PRO A 244 -12.55 -39.10 -6.38
C PRO A 244 -11.30 -39.71 -5.75
N SER A 245 -10.83 -39.14 -4.63
CA SER A 245 -9.75 -39.72 -3.83
C SER A 245 -10.18 -41.04 -3.19
N GLY A 246 -9.30 -42.03 -3.21
CA GLY A 246 -9.52 -43.33 -2.58
C GLY A 246 -9.05 -43.39 -1.13
N THR A 247 -9.16 -44.57 -0.52
CA THR A 247 -8.54 -44.88 0.77
C THR A 247 -7.79 -46.20 0.66
N ASP A 248 -6.56 -46.25 1.17
CA ASP A 248 -5.81 -47.51 1.26
C ASP A 248 -6.34 -48.44 2.36
N GLU A 249 -5.76 -49.63 2.48
CA GLU A 249 -6.13 -50.61 3.51
C GLU A 249 -5.87 -50.12 4.95
N GLU A 250 -5.09 -49.04 5.11
CA GLU A 250 -4.66 -48.46 6.38
C GLU A 250 -5.52 -47.23 6.77
N GLY A 251 -6.45 -46.81 5.91
CA GLY A 251 -7.33 -45.67 6.15
C GLY A 251 -6.75 -44.33 5.70
N ASN A 252 -5.62 -44.31 4.97
CA ASN A 252 -5.03 -43.08 4.45
C ASN A 252 -5.65 -42.72 3.11
N THR A 253 -5.84 -41.43 2.86
CA THR A 253 -6.25 -40.91 1.56
C THR A 253 -5.21 -41.25 0.50
N VAL A 254 -5.66 -41.81 -0.62
CA VAL A 254 -4.83 -42.10 -1.80
C VAL A 254 -5.27 -41.19 -2.93
N GLU A 255 -4.32 -40.43 -3.46
CA GLU A 255 -4.54 -39.60 -4.64
C GLU A 255 -4.93 -40.46 -5.86
N PRO A 256 -5.86 -40.00 -6.69
CA PRO A 256 -6.27 -40.73 -7.88
C PRO A 256 -5.08 -40.93 -8.83
N THR A 257 -5.08 -42.05 -9.54
CA THR A 257 -4.08 -42.31 -10.57
C THR A 257 -4.24 -41.36 -11.77
N GLU A 258 -3.20 -41.24 -12.59
CA GLU A 258 -3.28 -40.47 -13.86
C GLU A 258 -4.39 -41.00 -14.78
N GLU A 259 -4.60 -42.32 -14.81
CA GLU A 259 -5.65 -42.96 -15.62
C GLU A 259 -7.05 -42.60 -15.11
N GLU A 260 -7.26 -42.62 -13.79
CA GLU A 260 -8.53 -42.22 -13.16
C GLU A 260 -8.82 -40.73 -13.37
N SER A 261 -7.79 -39.89 -13.23
CA SER A 261 -7.88 -38.44 -13.48
C SER A 261 -8.23 -38.14 -14.93
N ALA A 262 -7.58 -38.81 -15.89
CA ALA A 262 -7.89 -38.68 -17.31
C ALA A 262 -9.31 -39.16 -17.65
N ALA A 263 -9.77 -40.25 -17.03
CA ALA A 263 -11.12 -40.76 -17.21
C ALA A 263 -12.17 -39.79 -16.64
N ALA A 264 -11.91 -39.17 -15.49
CA ALA A 264 -12.77 -38.16 -14.89
C ALA A 264 -12.88 -36.91 -15.77
N MET A 265 -11.76 -36.41 -16.30
CA MET A 265 -11.75 -35.31 -17.28
C MET A 265 -12.52 -35.66 -18.56
N GLN A 266 -12.39 -36.88 -19.08
CA GLN A 266 -13.15 -37.30 -20.25
C GLN A 266 -14.67 -37.36 -19.97
N ALA A 267 -15.06 -37.82 -18.78
CA ALA A 267 -16.45 -37.84 -18.36
C ALA A 267 -17.02 -36.42 -18.18
N ALA A 268 -16.25 -35.51 -17.58
CA ALA A 268 -16.61 -34.11 -17.45
C ALA A 268 -16.77 -33.42 -18.81
N LYS A 269 -15.88 -33.70 -19.77
CA LYS A 269 -16.01 -33.19 -21.14
C LYS A 269 -17.32 -33.63 -21.79
N ALA A 270 -17.67 -34.91 -21.65
CA ALA A 270 -18.91 -35.43 -22.20
C ALA A 270 -20.15 -34.74 -21.60
N LYS A 271 -20.15 -34.51 -20.28
CA LYS A 271 -21.21 -33.73 -19.61
C LYS A 271 -21.26 -32.28 -20.08
N ALA A 272 -20.11 -31.64 -20.22
CA ALA A 272 -20.02 -30.26 -20.70
C ALA A 272 -20.54 -30.12 -22.13
N ASP A 273 -20.19 -31.06 -23.01
CA ASP A 273 -20.68 -31.10 -24.38
C ASP A 273 -22.19 -31.38 -24.45
N GLU A 274 -22.70 -32.25 -23.57
CA GLU A 274 -24.14 -32.52 -23.46
C GLU A 274 -24.92 -31.28 -23.01
N PHE A 275 -24.47 -30.61 -21.95
CA PHE A 275 -25.08 -29.38 -21.45
C PHE A 275 -25.03 -28.27 -22.51
N ALA A 276 -23.85 -28.04 -23.11
CA ALA A 276 -23.69 -27.04 -24.16
C ALA A 276 -24.60 -27.31 -25.36
N ALA A 277 -24.72 -28.56 -25.81
CA ALA A 277 -25.62 -28.93 -26.91
C ALA A 277 -27.10 -28.74 -26.55
N ALA A 278 -27.49 -29.01 -25.31
CA ALA A 278 -28.86 -28.80 -24.83
C ALA A 278 -29.22 -27.31 -24.83
N VAL A 279 -28.33 -26.45 -24.33
CA VAL A 279 -28.49 -24.99 -24.37
C VAL A 279 -28.50 -24.48 -25.82
N GLU A 280 -27.58 -24.95 -26.65
CA GLU A 280 -27.47 -24.51 -28.05
C GLU A 280 -28.73 -24.81 -28.87
N ALA A 281 -29.40 -25.93 -28.58
CA ALA A 281 -30.63 -26.35 -29.25
C ALA A 281 -31.90 -25.65 -28.74
N ALA A 282 -31.83 -24.92 -27.63
CA ALA A 282 -32.99 -24.29 -27.01
C ALA A 282 -33.42 -23.00 -27.73
N GLU A 283 -34.72 -22.71 -27.70
CA GLU A 283 -35.25 -21.43 -28.17
C GLU A 283 -34.91 -20.30 -27.18
N ASP A 284 -35.01 -20.58 -25.88
CA ASP A 284 -34.60 -19.69 -24.80
C ASP A 284 -33.34 -20.27 -24.14
N LYS A 285 -32.18 -19.95 -24.72
CA LYS A 285 -30.88 -20.43 -24.25
C LYS A 285 -30.61 -19.99 -22.81
N GLU A 286 -31.02 -18.77 -22.45
CA GLU A 286 -30.77 -18.21 -21.13
C GLU A 286 -31.53 -18.97 -20.04
N ALA A 287 -32.86 -19.09 -20.21
CA ALA A 287 -33.69 -19.82 -19.24
C ALA A 287 -33.26 -21.29 -19.16
N THR A 288 -32.95 -21.91 -20.29
CA THR A 288 -32.49 -23.30 -20.34
C THR A 288 -31.15 -23.49 -19.63
N PHE A 289 -30.22 -22.55 -19.78
CA PHE A 289 -28.93 -22.60 -19.09
C PHE A 289 -29.12 -22.60 -17.58
N ALA A 290 -29.94 -21.68 -17.05
CA ALA A 290 -30.24 -21.59 -15.63
C ALA A 290 -30.99 -22.83 -15.11
N GLU A 291 -31.99 -23.32 -15.85
CA GLU A 291 -32.79 -24.50 -15.49
C GLU A 291 -31.94 -25.77 -15.39
N LEU A 292 -31.04 -25.99 -16.36
CA LEU A 292 -30.23 -27.21 -16.43
C LEU A 292 -29.00 -27.18 -15.52
N ALA A 293 -28.48 -26.00 -15.15
CA ALA A 293 -27.22 -25.87 -14.40
C ALA A 293 -27.14 -26.78 -13.15
N PRO A 294 -28.16 -26.88 -12.27
CA PRO A 294 -28.13 -27.76 -11.10
C PRO A 294 -27.87 -29.24 -11.38
N ASP A 295 -28.19 -29.72 -12.58
CA ASP A 295 -28.03 -31.14 -12.96
C ASP A 295 -26.60 -31.49 -13.41
N TYR A 296 -25.76 -30.49 -13.67
CA TYR A 296 -24.41 -30.67 -14.24
C TYR A 296 -23.26 -30.22 -13.34
N VAL A 297 -23.53 -29.34 -12.38
CA VAL A 297 -22.54 -28.86 -11.40
C VAL A 297 -22.25 -29.88 -10.30
N SER A 298 -21.23 -29.63 -9.47
CA SER A 298 -20.93 -30.48 -8.32
C SER A 298 -22.07 -30.48 -7.29
N GLU A 299 -22.23 -31.58 -6.55
CA GLU A 299 -23.22 -31.69 -5.48
C GLU A 299 -23.08 -30.56 -4.44
N SER A 300 -21.85 -30.15 -4.15
CA SER A 300 -21.54 -29.05 -3.23
C SER A 300 -21.98 -27.66 -3.74
N SER A 301 -22.17 -27.50 -5.04
CA SER A 301 -22.60 -26.23 -5.65
C SER A 301 -24.08 -26.23 -6.01
N LYS A 302 -24.70 -27.41 -6.12
CA LYS A 302 -26.06 -27.60 -6.63
C LYS A 302 -27.11 -26.71 -5.95
N GLU A 303 -27.12 -26.69 -4.61
CA GLU A 303 -28.09 -25.90 -3.84
C GLU A 303 -28.08 -24.41 -4.22
N LYS A 304 -26.90 -23.85 -4.53
CA LYS A 304 -26.78 -22.44 -4.90
C LYS A 304 -27.53 -22.13 -6.20
N TYR A 305 -27.34 -22.97 -7.22
CA TYR A 305 -28.02 -22.84 -8.51
C TYR A 305 -29.53 -23.14 -8.41
N GLU A 306 -29.97 -24.03 -7.50
CA GLU A 306 -31.39 -24.28 -7.26
C GLU A 306 -32.06 -23.12 -6.50
N SER A 307 -31.32 -22.50 -5.56
CA SER A 307 -31.83 -21.41 -4.72
C SER A 307 -31.87 -20.06 -5.44
N ASP A 308 -30.97 -19.85 -6.41
CA ASP A 308 -30.82 -18.61 -7.15
C ASP A 308 -30.60 -18.91 -8.65
N PRO A 309 -31.61 -18.64 -9.51
CA PRO A 309 -31.50 -18.86 -10.96
C PRO A 309 -30.44 -17.96 -11.63
N ASP A 310 -30.03 -16.87 -10.99
CA ASP A 310 -29.01 -15.95 -11.49
C ASP A 310 -27.61 -16.25 -10.92
N TYR A 311 -27.45 -17.33 -10.13
CA TYR A 311 -26.13 -17.75 -9.64
C TYR A 311 -25.14 -18.06 -10.77
N SER A 312 -25.63 -18.41 -11.96
CA SER A 312 -24.81 -18.60 -13.17
C SER A 312 -24.53 -17.31 -13.94
N LEU A 313 -25.26 -16.23 -13.67
CA LEU A 313 -25.23 -14.97 -14.41
C LEU A 313 -24.11 -14.06 -13.89
N THR A 314 -23.35 -13.51 -14.82
CA THR A 314 -22.41 -12.43 -14.58
C THR A 314 -22.83 -11.25 -15.44
N THR A 315 -22.91 -10.07 -14.83
CA THR A 315 -23.29 -8.83 -15.51
C THR A 315 -22.19 -7.80 -15.34
N ALA A 316 -22.02 -6.93 -16.34
CA ALA A 316 -21.10 -5.78 -16.32
C ALA A 316 -19.66 -6.12 -15.88
N LEU A 317 -19.15 -7.31 -16.20
CA LEU A 317 -17.78 -7.68 -15.86
C LEU A 317 -16.82 -7.05 -16.87
N SER A 318 -15.84 -6.27 -16.39
CA SER A 318 -14.88 -5.59 -17.25
C SER A 318 -14.04 -6.57 -18.08
N GLY A 319 -13.62 -6.13 -19.27
CA GLY A 319 -12.79 -6.89 -20.18
C GLY A 319 -11.47 -7.35 -19.55
N THR A 320 -10.83 -6.50 -18.75
CA THR A 320 -9.66 -6.86 -17.93
C THR A 320 -9.97 -8.00 -16.95
N SER A 321 -11.14 -7.97 -16.31
CA SER A 321 -11.56 -9.07 -15.42
C SER A 321 -11.88 -10.34 -16.18
N VAL A 322 -12.47 -10.23 -17.37
CA VAL A 322 -12.77 -11.36 -18.26
C VAL A 322 -11.48 -12.01 -18.78
N SER A 323 -10.47 -11.22 -19.17
CA SER A 323 -9.21 -11.71 -19.72
C SER A 323 -8.44 -12.60 -18.72
N SER A 324 -8.63 -12.35 -17.42
CA SER A 324 -8.04 -13.14 -16.33
C SER A 324 -8.72 -14.51 -16.12
N ARG A 325 -9.91 -14.74 -16.69
CA ARG A 325 -10.65 -16.01 -16.56
C ARG A 325 -10.08 -17.05 -17.53
N THR A 326 -10.21 -18.33 -17.19
CA THR A 326 -9.78 -19.42 -18.09
C THR A 326 -10.49 -19.39 -19.46
N TYR A 327 -11.73 -18.92 -19.50
CA TYR A 327 -12.51 -18.70 -20.72
C TYR A 327 -12.35 -17.30 -21.34
N GLY A 328 -11.40 -16.50 -20.85
CA GLY A 328 -11.18 -15.12 -21.30
C GLY A 328 -10.89 -15.00 -22.79
N GLU A 329 -9.99 -15.84 -23.33
CA GLU A 329 -9.69 -15.85 -24.77
C GLU A 329 -10.95 -16.14 -25.62
N TRP A 330 -11.80 -17.06 -25.16
CA TRP A 330 -13.05 -17.39 -25.85
C TRP A 330 -14.07 -16.24 -25.80
N MET A 331 -14.15 -15.53 -24.67
CA MET A 331 -15.04 -14.38 -24.46
C MET A 331 -14.62 -13.16 -25.28
N LEU A 332 -13.31 -12.92 -25.42
CA LEU A 332 -12.75 -11.76 -26.09
C LEU A 332 -12.70 -11.90 -27.63
N ASP A 333 -12.98 -13.08 -28.17
CA ASP A 333 -13.05 -13.32 -29.61
C ASP A 333 -14.10 -12.39 -30.25
N ALA A 334 -13.65 -11.50 -31.14
CA ALA A 334 -14.50 -10.50 -31.79
C ALA A 334 -15.60 -11.09 -32.69
N SER A 335 -15.57 -12.40 -32.96
CA SER A 335 -16.64 -13.10 -33.67
C SER A 335 -17.82 -13.50 -32.78
N ARG A 336 -17.72 -13.35 -31.45
CA ARG A 336 -18.79 -13.70 -30.51
C ARG A 336 -20.07 -12.92 -30.79
N THR A 337 -21.19 -13.64 -30.78
CA THR A 337 -22.54 -13.08 -30.89
C THR A 337 -23.43 -13.60 -29.77
N THR A 338 -24.45 -12.82 -29.40
CA THR A 338 -25.44 -13.21 -28.38
C THR A 338 -25.97 -14.61 -28.64
N GLY A 339 -25.89 -15.45 -27.62
CA GLY A 339 -26.34 -16.83 -27.68
C GLY A 339 -25.25 -17.84 -28.04
N ASP A 340 -24.01 -17.42 -28.33
CA ASP A 340 -22.91 -18.35 -28.54
C ASP A 340 -22.65 -19.16 -27.25
N VAL A 341 -22.50 -20.48 -27.40
CA VAL A 341 -22.19 -21.40 -26.30
C VAL A 341 -20.80 -21.98 -26.50
N GLY A 342 -19.98 -21.95 -25.45
CA GLY A 342 -18.60 -22.44 -25.46
C GLY A 342 -18.33 -23.45 -24.35
N VAL A 343 -17.49 -24.44 -24.63
CA VAL A 343 -16.91 -25.36 -23.63
C VAL A 343 -15.41 -25.08 -23.57
N VAL A 344 -14.91 -24.68 -22.40
CA VAL A 344 -13.50 -24.32 -22.19
C VAL A 344 -12.92 -25.19 -21.09
N GLU A 345 -11.81 -25.86 -21.38
CA GLU A 345 -11.08 -26.71 -20.43
C GLU A 345 -10.29 -25.86 -19.43
N TYR A 346 -10.24 -26.33 -18.18
CA TYR A 346 -9.33 -25.83 -17.15
C TYR A 346 -8.74 -27.02 -16.37
N ASP A 347 -7.77 -26.78 -15.47
CA ASP A 347 -6.95 -27.81 -14.82
C ASP A 347 -7.70 -29.01 -14.24
N THR A 348 -8.92 -28.79 -13.71
CA THR A 348 -9.71 -29.85 -13.06
C THR A 348 -11.13 -29.98 -13.60
N GLY A 349 -11.39 -29.55 -14.84
CA GLY A 349 -12.70 -29.72 -15.45
C GLY A 349 -12.96 -28.84 -16.66
N TYR A 350 -14.22 -28.45 -16.85
CA TYR A 350 -14.64 -27.58 -17.94
C TYR A 350 -15.57 -26.47 -17.46
N TYR A 351 -15.42 -25.29 -18.03
CA TYR A 351 -16.45 -24.27 -18.02
C TYR A 351 -17.37 -24.47 -19.22
N VAL A 352 -18.67 -24.30 -19.02
CA VAL A 352 -19.60 -24.01 -20.11
C VAL A 352 -20.04 -22.56 -19.97
N VAL A 353 -19.96 -21.80 -21.06
CA VAL A 353 -20.23 -20.36 -21.07
C VAL A 353 -21.27 -20.05 -22.14
N LEU A 354 -22.23 -19.19 -21.81
CA LEU A 354 -23.21 -18.62 -22.74
C LEU A 354 -22.95 -17.13 -22.84
N PHE A 355 -22.43 -16.68 -23.99
CA PHE A 355 -22.20 -15.27 -24.26
C PHE A 355 -23.54 -14.56 -24.47
N GLN A 356 -23.82 -13.50 -23.71
CA GLN A 356 -25.03 -12.70 -23.89
C GLN A 356 -24.72 -11.38 -24.58
N GLU A 357 -23.79 -10.61 -24.01
CA GLU A 357 -23.51 -9.26 -24.51
C GLU A 357 -22.07 -8.83 -24.21
N ARG A 358 -21.53 -8.02 -25.12
CA ARG A 358 -20.34 -7.19 -24.94
C ARG A 358 -20.72 -5.77 -25.32
N TYR A 359 -20.51 -4.81 -24.43
CA TYR A 359 -20.94 -3.43 -24.61
C TYR A 359 -20.06 -2.47 -23.81
N LEU A 360 -20.04 -1.20 -24.20
CA LEU A 360 -19.46 -0.14 -23.40
C LEU A 360 -20.49 0.29 -22.33
N ASP A 361 -20.17 0.10 -21.05
CA ASP A 361 -21.08 0.47 -19.97
C ASP A 361 -21.01 1.97 -19.69
N GLU A 362 -21.99 2.72 -20.19
CA GLU A 362 -22.10 4.17 -19.96
C GLU A 362 -22.83 4.53 -18.65
N THR A 363 -23.05 3.58 -17.75
CA THR A 363 -23.64 3.86 -16.44
C THR A 363 -22.72 4.81 -15.66
N PRO A 364 -23.18 6.03 -15.30
CA PRO A 364 -22.35 6.96 -14.55
C PRO A 364 -22.05 6.40 -13.17
N THR A 365 -20.85 6.65 -12.67
CA THR A 365 -20.55 6.45 -11.25
C THR A 365 -21.17 7.59 -10.42
N ALA A 366 -21.12 7.49 -9.10
CA ALA A 366 -21.69 8.50 -8.21
C ALA A 366 -20.79 8.83 -7.04
N ASP A 367 -20.71 10.12 -6.72
CA ASP A 367 -20.13 10.57 -5.46
C ASP A 367 -21.26 10.67 -4.43
N ILE A 368 -21.03 10.09 -3.25
CA ILE A 368 -21.98 10.09 -2.14
C ILE A 368 -21.28 10.43 -0.84
N ARG A 369 -22.06 10.94 0.13
CA ARG A 369 -21.63 10.99 1.53
C ARG A 369 -22.57 10.17 2.38
N HIS A 370 -22.05 9.52 3.41
CA HIS A 370 -22.89 8.79 4.35
C HIS A 370 -22.44 8.95 5.81
N ILE A 371 -23.38 8.72 6.71
CA ILE A 371 -23.16 8.63 8.16
C ILE A 371 -23.75 7.30 8.60
N LEU A 372 -22.90 6.36 9.03
CA LEU A 372 -23.35 5.11 9.60
C LEU A 372 -23.58 5.30 11.10
N ILE A 373 -24.78 4.97 11.59
CA ILE A 373 -25.07 4.82 13.01
C ILE A 373 -25.35 3.34 13.27
N LYS A 374 -24.44 2.67 13.98
CA LYS A 374 -24.60 1.26 14.33
C LYS A 374 -25.58 1.10 15.47
N ALA A 375 -26.42 0.08 15.38
CA ALA A 375 -27.27 -0.30 16.49
C ALA A 375 -26.41 -0.91 17.61
N GLU A 376 -26.66 -0.51 18.85
CA GLU A 376 -25.92 -1.04 19.99
C GLU A 376 -26.19 -2.54 20.20
N LEU A 377 -25.11 -3.28 20.46
CA LEU A 377 -25.15 -4.69 20.85
C LEU A 377 -25.18 -4.77 22.38
N THR A 378 -26.37 -4.89 22.95
CA THR A 378 -26.59 -4.87 24.41
C THR A 378 -27.04 -6.22 24.98
N GLN A 379 -27.31 -7.20 24.13
CA GLN A 379 -27.73 -8.54 24.55
C GLN A 379 -26.52 -9.42 24.83
N GLU A 380 -26.62 -10.24 25.88
CA GLU A 380 -25.70 -11.35 26.09
C GLU A 380 -26.19 -12.56 25.27
N ASP A 381 -25.24 -13.39 24.83
CA ASP A 381 -25.52 -14.67 24.19
C ASP A 381 -26.30 -15.60 25.14
N ASP A 382 -27.42 -16.17 24.68
CA ASP A 382 -28.19 -17.13 25.48
C ASP A 382 -27.65 -18.56 25.21
N PRO A 383 -27.05 -19.24 26.18
CA PRO A 383 -26.52 -20.58 25.97
C PRO A 383 -27.60 -21.64 25.64
N ALA A 384 -28.90 -21.28 25.65
CA ALA A 384 -30.00 -22.13 25.21
C ALA A 384 -30.27 -22.08 23.69
N THR A 385 -29.71 -21.11 22.96
CA THR A 385 -29.84 -20.93 21.50
C THR A 385 -28.53 -21.33 20.82
N GLU A 386 -28.35 -22.64 20.55
CA GLU A 386 -27.08 -23.18 20.05
C GLU A 386 -26.68 -22.66 18.64
N ASP A 387 -27.62 -22.10 17.87
CA ASP A 387 -27.41 -21.75 16.46
C ASP A 387 -27.29 -20.24 16.17
N VAL A 388 -27.46 -19.37 17.18
CA VAL A 388 -27.41 -17.91 17.02
C VAL A 388 -26.69 -17.30 18.20
N ASP A 389 -25.60 -16.57 17.95
CA ASP A 389 -24.95 -15.72 18.96
C ASP A 389 -25.72 -14.40 19.07
N GLU A 390 -26.66 -14.30 20.01
CA GLU A 390 -27.48 -13.09 20.18
C GLU A 390 -26.67 -11.85 20.53
N SER A 391 -25.44 -12.00 21.04
CA SER A 391 -24.58 -10.85 21.35
C SER A 391 -24.09 -10.12 20.10
N THR A 392 -24.24 -10.73 18.93
CA THR A 392 -23.87 -10.17 17.62
C THR A 392 -25.05 -9.56 16.85
N VAL A 393 -26.27 -9.64 17.42
CA VAL A 393 -27.50 -9.20 16.78
C VAL A 393 -28.16 -8.09 17.61
N PRO A 394 -28.36 -6.88 17.05
CA PRO A 394 -29.01 -5.81 17.80
C PRO A 394 -30.49 -6.12 18.06
N THR A 395 -31.02 -5.60 19.17
CA THR A 395 -32.46 -5.64 19.43
C THR A 395 -33.20 -4.69 18.49
N GLN A 396 -34.51 -4.89 18.33
CA GLN A 396 -35.36 -3.91 17.66
C GLN A 396 -35.31 -2.53 18.34
N GLU A 397 -35.21 -2.49 19.67
CA GLU A 397 -35.08 -1.23 20.41
C GLU A 397 -33.78 -0.49 20.05
N ALA A 398 -32.67 -1.22 19.91
CA ALA A 398 -31.40 -0.65 19.48
C ALA A 398 -31.44 -0.18 18.01
N LEU A 399 -32.10 -0.91 17.11
CA LEU A 399 -32.33 -0.50 15.73
C LEU A 399 -33.21 0.77 15.65
N ASP A 400 -34.26 0.84 16.45
CA ASP A 400 -35.15 2.00 16.52
C ASP A 400 -34.43 3.23 17.10
N ALA A 401 -33.54 3.02 18.08
CA ALA A 401 -32.69 4.07 18.63
C ALA A 401 -31.69 4.61 17.59
N ALA A 402 -30.97 3.73 16.90
CA ALA A 402 -30.06 4.11 15.81
C ALA A 402 -30.80 4.86 14.68
N LYS A 403 -32.01 4.44 14.33
CA LYS A 403 -32.86 5.15 13.37
C LYS A 403 -33.22 6.55 13.84
N ALA A 404 -33.59 6.70 15.11
CA ALA A 404 -33.96 7.99 15.68
C ALA A 404 -32.78 8.96 15.70
N GLU A 405 -31.57 8.46 15.98
CA GLU A 405 -30.33 9.23 15.90
C GLU A 405 -30.00 9.63 14.46
N ALA A 406 -30.04 8.68 13.52
CA ALA A 406 -29.87 8.97 12.09
C ALA A 406 -30.87 10.02 11.58
N GLN A 407 -32.14 9.93 11.98
CA GLN A 407 -33.15 10.94 11.66
C GLN A 407 -32.83 12.30 12.29
N SER A 408 -32.33 12.33 13.52
CA SER A 408 -31.91 13.58 14.19
C SER A 408 -30.77 14.27 13.43
N LEU A 409 -29.78 13.51 12.96
CA LEU A 409 -28.68 14.05 12.16
C LEU A 409 -29.15 14.57 10.80
N LEU A 410 -30.08 13.86 10.16
CA LEU A 410 -30.70 14.33 8.93
C LEU A 410 -31.54 15.61 9.14
N ASP A 411 -32.25 15.71 10.25
CA ASP A 411 -33.02 16.90 10.62
C ASP A 411 -32.10 18.09 10.93
N GLU A 412 -30.98 17.84 11.62
CA GLU A 412 -29.93 18.85 11.89
C GLU A 412 -29.34 19.38 10.58
N TRP A 413 -28.95 18.49 9.67
CA TRP A 413 -28.45 18.90 8.35
C TRP A 413 -29.50 19.70 7.57
N ASN A 414 -30.76 19.25 7.56
CA ASN A 414 -31.86 19.93 6.88
C ASN A 414 -32.17 21.32 7.46
N ALA A 415 -31.87 21.55 8.74
CA ALA A 415 -31.99 22.84 9.39
C ALA A 415 -30.77 23.76 9.18
N GLY A 416 -29.64 23.20 8.74
CA GLY A 416 -28.38 23.89 8.49
C GLY A 416 -28.21 24.41 7.06
N ASP A 417 -26.96 24.47 6.61
CA ASP A 417 -26.57 25.04 5.31
C ASP A 417 -26.90 24.14 4.11
N LYS A 418 -27.13 22.84 4.37
CA LYS A 418 -27.49 21.83 3.38
C LYS A 418 -26.49 21.67 2.24
N THR A 419 -25.19 21.73 2.55
CA THR A 419 -24.12 21.49 1.59
C THR A 419 -23.44 20.15 1.85
N ALA A 420 -22.61 19.73 0.90
CA ALA A 420 -21.76 18.55 1.04
C ALA A 420 -20.79 18.71 2.22
N GLU A 421 -20.21 19.90 2.41
CA GLU A 421 -19.29 20.20 3.52
C GLU A 421 -20.01 20.18 4.87
N SER A 422 -21.22 20.75 4.96
CA SER A 422 -21.99 20.69 6.21
C SER A 422 -22.44 19.26 6.54
N PHE A 423 -22.69 18.42 5.51
CA PHE A 423 -22.94 16.99 5.71
C PHE A 423 -21.66 16.27 6.19
N GLY A 424 -20.52 16.56 5.56
CA GLY A 424 -19.25 15.95 5.90
C GLY A 424 -18.81 16.22 7.34
N ALA A 425 -19.02 17.45 7.83
CA ALA A 425 -18.77 17.77 9.24
C ALA A 425 -19.62 16.92 10.21
N LEU A 426 -20.87 16.59 9.85
CA LEU A 426 -21.71 15.68 10.63
C LEU A 426 -21.21 14.24 10.54
N ALA A 427 -20.74 13.81 9.38
CA ALA A 427 -20.16 12.48 9.19
C ALA A 427 -18.89 12.28 10.04
N GLU A 428 -17.97 13.26 10.05
CA GLU A 428 -16.76 13.20 10.86
C GLU A 428 -17.03 13.13 12.36
N ALA A 429 -18.09 13.82 12.80
CA ALA A 429 -18.44 13.88 14.22
C ALA A 429 -19.20 12.64 14.71
N ASN A 430 -19.95 11.95 13.83
CA ASN A 430 -20.96 10.98 14.25
C ASN A 430 -20.91 9.62 13.55
N SER A 431 -20.14 9.44 12.48
CA SER A 431 -20.15 8.19 11.71
C SER A 431 -19.34 7.08 12.40
N ASP A 432 -19.99 5.92 12.58
CA ASP A 432 -19.40 4.66 13.04
C ASP A 432 -18.70 3.88 11.90
N ASP A 433 -18.65 4.43 10.69
CA ASP A 433 -17.87 3.86 9.59
C ASP A 433 -16.41 4.35 9.63
N PRO A 434 -15.44 3.51 10.05
CA PRO A 434 -14.05 3.90 10.08
C PRO A 434 -13.46 4.16 8.68
N GLY A 435 -14.12 3.70 7.62
CA GLY A 435 -13.69 3.91 6.24
C GLY A 435 -13.94 5.32 5.71
N SER A 436 -14.88 6.06 6.31
CA SER A 436 -15.32 7.37 5.79
C SER A 436 -15.43 8.47 6.86
N ASN A 437 -15.40 8.12 8.15
CA ASN A 437 -15.56 9.07 9.26
C ASN A 437 -14.40 10.06 9.46
N THR A 438 -13.37 10.02 8.62
CA THR A 438 -12.26 10.98 8.62
C THR A 438 -12.16 11.77 7.32
N ASN A 439 -13.06 11.53 6.35
CA ASN A 439 -13.12 12.23 5.06
C ASN A 439 -14.54 12.78 4.78
N GLY A 440 -15.23 13.23 5.83
CA GLY A 440 -16.59 13.73 5.71
C GLY A 440 -17.60 12.73 5.14
N GLY A 441 -17.43 11.44 5.39
CA GLY A 441 -18.34 10.40 4.91
C GLY A 441 -18.29 10.14 3.41
N LEU A 442 -17.33 10.73 2.68
CA LEU A 442 -17.27 10.73 1.23
C LEU A 442 -16.82 9.39 0.66
N TYR A 443 -17.61 8.84 -0.26
CA TYR A 443 -17.18 7.88 -1.26
C TYR A 443 -17.32 8.51 -2.65
N GLU A 444 -16.24 8.47 -3.42
CA GLU A 444 -16.18 8.99 -4.80
C GLU A 444 -16.29 7.83 -5.79
N GLU A 445 -16.80 8.13 -6.98
CA GLU A 445 -16.80 7.20 -8.13
C GLU A 445 -17.43 5.83 -7.82
N VAL A 446 -18.45 5.81 -6.96
CA VAL A 446 -19.17 4.58 -6.61
C VAL A 446 -19.81 4.03 -7.88
N TYR A 447 -19.52 2.78 -8.23
CA TYR A 447 -20.09 2.11 -9.40
C TYR A 447 -21.27 1.20 -9.02
N LYS A 448 -22.11 0.91 -10.00
CA LYS A 448 -23.32 0.09 -9.81
C LYS A 448 -22.94 -1.34 -9.42
N GLY A 449 -23.51 -1.82 -8.32
CA GLY A 449 -23.23 -3.13 -7.72
C GLY A 449 -22.13 -3.11 -6.67
N GLN A 450 -21.43 -1.98 -6.45
CA GLN A 450 -20.41 -1.86 -5.41
C GLN A 450 -21.01 -1.85 -3.99
N MET A 451 -22.19 -1.23 -3.85
CA MET A 451 -22.90 -1.13 -2.57
C MET A 451 -23.93 -2.24 -2.43
N PHE A 452 -24.37 -2.54 -1.20
CA PHE A 452 -25.46 -3.49 -0.98
C PHE A 452 -26.77 -2.99 -1.60
N ASP A 453 -27.65 -3.94 -1.96
CA ASP A 453 -28.82 -3.71 -2.83
C ASP A 453 -29.61 -2.43 -2.52
N ALA A 454 -30.09 -2.23 -1.29
CA ALA A 454 -30.92 -1.06 -0.97
C ALA A 454 -30.17 0.28 -1.09
N PHE A 455 -28.86 0.29 -0.82
CA PHE A 455 -28.02 1.46 -1.02
C PHE A 455 -27.79 1.69 -2.50
N ASN A 456 -27.39 0.64 -3.22
CA ASN A 456 -27.15 0.67 -4.66
C ASN A 456 -28.38 1.15 -5.44
N ASP A 457 -29.55 0.56 -5.18
CA ASP A 457 -30.81 0.92 -5.82
C ASP A 457 -31.18 2.38 -5.60
N TRP A 458 -30.89 2.93 -4.42
CA TRP A 458 -31.14 4.34 -4.15
C TRP A 458 -30.16 5.26 -4.90
N ILE A 459 -28.86 4.96 -4.91
CA ILE A 459 -27.84 5.76 -5.61
C ILE A 459 -28.11 5.86 -7.11
N PHE A 460 -28.50 4.74 -7.72
CA PHE A 460 -28.64 4.62 -9.18
C PHE A 460 -30.08 4.74 -9.67
N ASP A 461 -31.01 5.21 -8.83
CA ASP A 461 -32.35 5.60 -9.25
C ASP A 461 -32.26 6.80 -10.21
N GLU A 462 -32.85 6.69 -11.41
CA GLU A 462 -32.80 7.73 -12.45
C GLU A 462 -33.34 9.10 -12.01
N ALA A 463 -34.13 9.16 -10.94
CA ALA A 463 -34.65 10.41 -10.38
C ALA A 463 -33.68 11.10 -9.39
N ARG A 464 -32.52 10.51 -9.07
CA ARG A 464 -31.53 11.11 -8.16
C ARG A 464 -31.09 12.48 -8.63
N GLN A 465 -30.99 13.43 -7.70
CA GLN A 465 -30.44 14.76 -7.95
C GLN A 465 -29.40 15.11 -6.86
N PRO A 466 -28.34 15.88 -7.20
CA PRO A 466 -27.41 16.42 -6.20
C PRO A 466 -28.14 17.08 -5.03
N GLY A 467 -27.79 16.70 -3.81
CA GLY A 467 -28.42 17.17 -2.59
C GLY A 467 -29.57 16.31 -2.07
N ASP A 468 -29.97 15.27 -2.81
CA ASP A 468 -30.92 14.29 -2.30
C ASP A 468 -30.38 13.56 -1.08
N THR A 469 -31.26 13.29 -0.12
CA THR A 469 -30.92 12.56 1.11
C THR A 469 -31.94 11.51 1.44
N THR A 470 -31.50 10.43 2.10
CA THR A 470 -32.41 9.40 2.62
C THR A 470 -31.86 8.75 3.89
N LEU A 471 -32.69 7.92 4.53
CA LEU A 471 -32.26 6.94 5.52
C LEU A 471 -32.34 5.54 4.92
N ILE A 472 -31.26 4.76 5.03
CA ILE A 472 -31.20 3.37 4.56
C ILE A 472 -30.86 2.46 5.74
N GLU A 473 -31.68 1.44 5.96
CA GLU A 473 -31.38 0.41 6.96
C GLU A 473 -30.21 -0.45 6.48
N ASN A 474 -29.19 -0.61 7.32
CA ASN A 474 -28.11 -1.56 7.07
C ASN A 474 -28.44 -2.88 7.76
N THR A 475 -28.58 -3.94 6.97
CA THR A 475 -28.86 -5.30 7.47
C THR A 475 -27.62 -6.19 7.49
N GLN A 476 -26.45 -5.67 7.10
CA GLN A 476 -25.22 -6.44 7.02
C GLN A 476 -24.68 -6.78 8.41
N SER A 477 -24.26 -8.03 8.60
CA SER A 477 -23.71 -8.51 9.87
C SER A 477 -22.48 -7.70 10.30
N GLY A 478 -22.43 -7.30 11.57
CA GLY A 478 -21.38 -6.45 12.15
C GLY A 478 -21.52 -4.95 11.85
N GLN A 479 -22.51 -4.55 11.05
CA GLN A 479 -22.78 -3.16 10.69
C GLN A 479 -24.28 -2.81 10.75
N GLN A 480 -25.08 -3.65 11.41
CA GLN A 480 -26.51 -3.44 11.50
C GLN A 480 -26.83 -2.09 12.14
N GLY A 481 -27.72 -1.31 11.52
CA GLY A 481 -27.95 0.08 11.92
C GLY A 481 -28.61 0.87 10.80
N TRP A 482 -28.30 2.17 10.73
CA TRP A 482 -28.88 3.09 9.74
C TRP A 482 -27.82 3.98 9.13
N HIS A 483 -27.89 4.13 7.81
CA HIS A 483 -27.15 5.14 7.07
C HIS A 483 -28.01 6.37 6.87
N VAL A 484 -27.48 7.55 7.20
CA VAL A 484 -27.91 8.81 6.57
C VAL A 484 -27.11 8.95 5.30
N VAL A 485 -27.77 9.08 4.14
CA VAL A 485 -27.07 9.16 2.85
C VAL A 485 -27.37 10.49 2.19
N TYR A 486 -26.35 11.08 1.57
CA TYR A 486 -26.38 12.30 0.77
C TYR A 486 -25.81 12.01 -0.62
N TYR A 487 -26.58 12.27 -1.67
CA TYR A 487 -26.13 12.12 -3.05
C TYR A 487 -25.43 13.41 -3.50
N GLN A 488 -24.12 13.34 -3.74
CA GLN A 488 -23.33 14.52 -4.12
C GLN A 488 -23.46 14.79 -5.63
N GLY A 489 -23.39 13.75 -6.46
CA GLY A 489 -23.62 13.88 -7.89
C GLY A 489 -23.21 12.65 -8.70
N ALA A 490 -23.58 12.66 -9.98
CA ALA A 490 -23.07 11.70 -10.96
C ALA A 490 -21.66 12.11 -11.41
N ASN A 491 -20.83 11.12 -11.70
CA ASN A 491 -19.48 11.26 -12.23
C ASN A 491 -19.35 10.41 -13.52
N ASP A 492 -18.17 10.40 -14.14
CA ASP A 492 -17.93 9.67 -15.39
C ASP A 492 -18.11 8.15 -15.20
N PRO A 493 -18.50 7.41 -16.26
CA PRO A 493 -18.60 5.94 -16.20
C PRO A 493 -17.23 5.30 -16.00
N VAL A 494 -17.20 4.09 -15.43
CA VAL A 494 -15.97 3.38 -15.04
C VAL A 494 -14.95 3.30 -16.18
N TRP A 495 -15.36 2.95 -17.41
CA TRP A 495 -14.44 2.84 -18.54
C TRP A 495 -13.71 4.16 -18.86
N LYS A 496 -14.36 5.30 -18.61
CA LYS A 496 -13.82 6.62 -18.87
C LYS A 496 -12.84 7.03 -17.78
N LEU A 497 -13.16 6.70 -16.52
CA LEU A 497 -12.24 6.87 -15.38
C LEU A 497 -10.98 6.01 -15.55
N ASP A 498 -11.15 4.74 -15.95
CA ASP A 498 -10.03 3.84 -16.24
C ASP A 498 -9.15 4.37 -17.39
N ALA A 499 -9.76 4.89 -18.46
CA ALA A 499 -9.03 5.49 -19.58
C ALA A 499 -8.31 6.79 -19.19
N ASP A 500 -8.95 7.68 -18.43
CA ASP A 500 -8.32 8.92 -17.94
C ASP A 500 -7.13 8.59 -17.02
N SER A 501 -7.32 7.67 -16.07
CA SER A 501 -6.27 7.20 -15.16
C SER A 501 -5.07 6.62 -15.92
N ALA A 502 -5.31 5.74 -16.90
CA ALA A 502 -4.25 5.17 -17.74
C ALA A 502 -3.50 6.25 -18.54
N LEU A 503 -4.21 7.20 -19.16
CA LEU A 503 -3.60 8.30 -19.91
C LEU A 503 -2.76 9.23 -19.02
N ARG A 504 -3.22 9.51 -17.79
CA ARG A 504 -2.43 10.29 -16.81
C ARG A 504 -1.17 9.54 -16.40
N GLN A 505 -1.26 8.24 -16.15
CA GLN A 505 -0.11 7.41 -15.81
C GLN A 505 0.90 7.33 -16.96
N ASP A 506 0.44 7.20 -18.21
CA ASP A 506 1.30 7.24 -19.40
C ASP A 506 1.98 8.60 -19.57
N GLY A 507 1.24 9.68 -19.29
CA GLY A 507 1.77 11.05 -19.25
C GLY A 507 2.87 11.22 -18.20
N LEU A 508 2.63 10.73 -16.98
CA LEU A 508 3.62 10.73 -15.90
C LEU A 508 4.86 9.92 -16.30
N ASN A 509 4.70 8.70 -16.81
CA ASN A 509 5.81 7.83 -17.22
C ASN A 509 6.66 8.49 -18.32
N THR A 510 6.01 9.11 -19.31
CA THR A 510 6.68 9.86 -20.39
C THR A 510 7.48 11.04 -19.82
N TRP A 511 6.90 11.79 -18.88
CA TRP A 511 7.56 12.90 -18.22
C TRP A 511 8.76 12.47 -17.38
N LEU A 512 8.62 11.43 -16.55
CA LEU A 512 9.70 10.87 -15.74
C LEU A 512 10.85 10.35 -16.61
N THR A 513 10.53 9.66 -17.72
CA THR A 513 11.54 9.22 -18.70
C THR A 513 12.29 10.41 -19.27
N GLY A 514 11.58 11.48 -19.66
CA GLY A 514 12.20 12.70 -20.17
C GLY A 514 13.06 13.45 -19.14
N LEU A 515 12.68 13.41 -17.86
CA LEU A 515 13.44 14.02 -16.77
C LEU A 515 14.74 13.24 -16.46
N THR A 516 14.69 11.91 -16.58
CA THR A 516 15.82 11.04 -16.21
C THR A 516 16.75 10.73 -17.38
N GLU A 517 16.33 10.98 -18.62
CA GLU A 517 17.14 10.72 -19.82
C GLU A 517 18.49 11.44 -19.75
N GLY A 518 19.57 10.66 -19.71
CA GLY A 518 20.95 11.18 -19.70
C GLY A 518 21.43 11.69 -18.34
N LEU A 519 20.67 11.52 -17.26
CA LEU A 519 21.17 11.76 -15.91
C LEU A 519 22.20 10.69 -15.54
N GLU A 520 23.34 11.13 -15.02
CA GLU A 520 24.39 10.26 -14.50
C GLU A 520 24.43 10.35 -12.98
N ALA A 521 24.29 9.20 -12.32
CA ALA A 521 24.49 9.08 -10.88
C ALA A 521 25.96 8.78 -10.58
N VAL A 522 26.60 9.63 -9.78
CA VAL A 522 28.01 9.52 -9.41
C VAL A 522 28.12 9.06 -7.96
N GLN A 523 28.67 7.87 -7.74
CA GLN A 523 28.93 7.37 -6.39
C GLN A 523 30.07 8.15 -5.73
N GLY A 524 29.81 8.65 -4.52
CA GLY A 524 30.77 9.32 -3.67
C GLY A 524 31.45 8.37 -2.68
N ASP A 525 32.44 8.88 -1.95
CA ASP A 525 33.19 8.11 -0.94
C ASP A 525 32.32 7.52 0.18
N GLY A 526 31.11 8.06 0.37
CA GLY A 526 30.14 7.59 1.36
C GLY A 526 29.50 6.24 1.01
N ILE A 527 29.47 5.83 -0.27
CA ILE A 527 28.74 4.64 -0.72
C ILE A 527 29.19 3.35 -0.01
N LYS A 528 30.47 3.28 0.37
CA LYS A 528 31.05 2.15 1.11
C LYS A 528 30.51 1.95 2.53
N TYR A 529 29.73 2.90 3.03
CA TYR A 529 29.09 2.85 4.35
C TYR A 529 27.61 2.43 4.28
N VAL A 530 27.09 2.14 3.09
CA VAL A 530 25.73 1.63 2.88
C VAL A 530 25.71 0.13 3.12
N ASN A 531 24.75 -0.33 3.93
CA ASN A 531 24.60 -1.70 4.43
C ASN A 531 25.89 -2.21 5.09
N ASP A 532 26.48 -1.39 5.96
CA ASP A 532 27.78 -1.60 6.60
C ASP A 532 27.69 -1.89 8.11
#